data_AF-A0A2V0PKL8-F1
#
_entry.id   AF-A0A2V0PKL8-F1
#
_cell.length_a   1.000
_cell.length_b   1.000
_cell.length_c   1.000
_cell.angle_alpha   90.00
_cell.angle_beta   90.00
_cell.angle_gamma   90.00
#
_symmetry.space_group_name_H-M   'P 1'
#
loop_
_entity.id
_entity.type
_entity.pdbx_description
1 polymer ?
#
loop_
_entity_poly.entity_id
_entity_poly.type
_entity_poly.pdbx_seq_one_letter_code
_entity_poly.pdbx_strand_id
1 'polypeptide(L)'
;MPPTQCLRQRVAPLSAGRGSGSGADGSGSGSGEGRGGSSGAGGDDAFMSAALAEAVGLVRRAQELAAQQARSELMQSWQADGGGAASGGGSGGGGGGGGGTPPPAASREAVAAFLLEQGLAAADAARLAEAITDGGAFSGGGGGGAWSGGGGGGSEAAARGGAPSLAQLEAKWAGLRRVLPDADVASMVLREPALLGATSGELVGAVVALVAAFPSVDVQAMAEARPALLLLRDLPERCERVVAKLVELHPSGDRDVVAGVIEENPELLVRMDYYMAARLLDELPVELQNMFLPPGDTGLSWLYKYYSKKKGS
;
A
#
# COMPACT_ATOMS: atom_id res chain seq x y z
N MET A 1 -36.50 -18.30 29.16
CA MET A 1 -37.22 -17.68 28.02
C MET A 1 -36.24 -17.51 26.86
N PRO A 2 -36.40 -18.22 25.73
CA PRO A 2 -35.66 -17.96 24.49
C PRO A 2 -36.55 -17.16 23.50
N PRO A 3 -36.06 -16.76 22.31
CA PRO A 3 -35.17 -15.62 22.07
C PRO A 3 -35.79 -14.56 21.13
N THR A 4 -35.39 -13.29 21.25
CA THR A 4 -35.79 -12.23 20.30
C THR A 4 -34.78 -12.15 19.16
N GLN A 5 -35.17 -12.66 17.99
CA GLN A 5 -34.43 -12.48 16.73
C GLN A 5 -34.71 -11.08 16.16
N CYS A 6 -33.68 -10.26 15.98
CA CYS A 6 -33.76 -9.04 15.19
C CYS A 6 -33.43 -9.35 13.72
N LEU A 7 -34.48 -9.52 12.91
CA LEU A 7 -34.40 -9.41 11.45
C LEU A 7 -34.02 -7.97 11.07
N ARG A 8 -32.85 -7.77 10.46
CA ARG A 8 -32.57 -6.58 9.65
C ARG A 8 -32.78 -6.90 8.18
N GLN A 9 -33.80 -6.26 7.62
CA GLN A 9 -34.18 -6.28 6.22
C GLN A 9 -33.09 -5.63 5.35
N ARG A 10 -32.72 -6.30 4.27
CA ARG A 10 -31.95 -5.75 3.14
C ARG A 10 -32.89 -4.85 2.32
N VAL A 11 -32.50 -3.60 2.12
CA VAL A 11 -33.11 -2.69 1.15
C VAL A 11 -32.32 -2.82 -0.16
N ALA A 12 -32.98 -3.27 -1.22
CA ALA A 12 -32.44 -3.27 -2.58
C ALA A 12 -32.64 -1.89 -3.24
N PRO A 13 -31.68 -1.39 -4.02
CA PRO A 13 -31.88 -0.18 -4.81
C PRO A 13 -32.72 -0.48 -6.07
N LEU A 14 -33.78 0.31 -6.23
CA LEU A 14 -34.65 0.37 -7.39
C LEU A 14 -33.88 0.80 -8.64
N SER A 15 -33.77 -0.11 -9.61
CA SER A 15 -33.33 0.17 -10.98
C SER A 15 -34.42 0.93 -11.75
N ALA A 16 -34.21 2.22 -11.99
CA ALA A 16 -35.04 3.00 -12.90
C ALA A 16 -34.48 2.89 -14.33
N GLY A 17 -35.19 2.15 -15.18
CA GLY A 17 -34.98 2.15 -16.62
C GLY A 17 -35.45 3.45 -17.28
N ARG A 18 -34.72 3.88 -18.31
CA ARG A 18 -35.05 4.89 -19.34
C ARG A 18 -33.87 4.86 -20.31
N GLY A 19 -33.98 4.73 -21.62
CA GLY A 19 -35.10 4.55 -22.53
C GLY A 19 -34.50 4.35 -23.93
N SER A 20 -35.10 3.49 -24.74
CA SER A 20 -34.74 3.27 -26.14
C SER A 20 -34.91 4.56 -26.95
N GLY A 21 -33.82 5.04 -27.55
CA GLY A 21 -33.81 6.06 -28.60
C GLY A 21 -33.35 5.44 -29.91
N SER A 22 -34.30 5.00 -30.73
CA SER A 22 -34.13 4.67 -32.14
C SER A 22 -34.04 5.99 -32.93
N GLY A 23 -33.03 6.17 -33.78
CA GLY A 23 -33.02 7.30 -34.69
C GLY A 23 -31.81 7.43 -35.61
N ALA A 24 -32.11 7.27 -36.89
CA ALA A 24 -31.50 7.94 -38.05
C ALA A 24 -30.17 7.39 -38.61
N ASP A 25 -30.38 6.57 -39.62
CA ASP A 25 -29.61 6.48 -40.85
C ASP A 25 -29.04 7.84 -41.31
N GLY A 26 -27.74 7.87 -41.60
CA GLY A 26 -27.02 9.03 -42.10
C GLY A 26 -25.89 8.59 -43.04
N SER A 27 -26.27 8.10 -44.22
CA SER A 27 -25.34 7.89 -45.34
C SER A 27 -24.82 9.24 -45.84
N GLY A 28 -23.55 9.54 -45.55
CA GLY A 28 -22.84 10.72 -46.04
C GLY A 28 -21.50 10.32 -46.64
N SER A 29 -21.50 9.97 -47.92
CA SER A 29 -20.28 9.81 -48.72
C SER A 29 -19.66 11.19 -48.97
N GLY A 30 -18.61 11.51 -48.22
CA GLY A 30 -17.80 12.70 -48.40
C GLY A 30 -16.37 12.32 -48.81
N SER A 31 -16.13 12.19 -50.10
CA SER A 31 -14.79 12.14 -50.68
C SER A 31 -14.14 13.51 -50.55
N GLY A 32 -13.29 13.68 -49.54
CA GLY A 32 -12.49 14.88 -49.32
C GLY A 32 -11.01 14.54 -49.30
N GLU A 33 -10.37 14.60 -50.45
CA GLU A 33 -8.91 14.66 -50.56
C GLU A 33 -8.41 15.96 -49.91
N GLY A 34 -7.95 15.85 -48.67
CA GLY A 34 -7.27 16.90 -47.93
C GLY A 34 -5.83 16.50 -47.65
N ARG A 35 -4.94 16.68 -48.63
CA ARG A 35 -3.49 16.74 -48.40
C ARG A 35 -3.19 18.04 -47.65
N GLY A 36 -2.91 17.96 -46.36
CA GLY A 36 -2.50 19.10 -45.54
C GLY A 36 -1.60 18.63 -44.40
N GLY A 37 -0.36 19.12 -44.39
CA GLY A 37 0.75 18.60 -43.58
C GLY A 37 0.50 18.54 -42.08
N SER A 38 0.82 17.38 -41.50
CA SER A 38 1.00 17.20 -40.06
C SER A 38 2.50 17.13 -39.78
N SER A 39 3.10 18.28 -39.47
CA SER A 39 4.52 18.41 -39.09
C SER A 39 4.66 19.21 -37.79
N GLY A 40 3.80 18.93 -36.80
CA GLY A 40 3.73 19.70 -35.56
C GLY A 40 3.55 18.92 -34.26
N ALA A 41 3.47 17.57 -34.28
CA ALA A 41 3.09 16.79 -33.09
C ALA A 41 4.26 16.37 -32.18
N GLY A 42 5.52 16.72 -32.51
CA GLY A 42 6.69 16.25 -31.73
C GLY A 42 7.15 17.18 -30.60
N GLY A 43 6.64 18.42 -30.52
CA GLY A 43 7.12 19.42 -29.56
C GLY A 43 6.49 19.31 -28.17
N ASP A 44 5.20 19.00 -28.11
CA ASP A 44 4.44 19.02 -26.86
C ASP A 44 4.78 17.83 -25.95
N ASP A 45 5.08 16.66 -26.52
CA ASP A 45 5.46 15.47 -25.75
C ASP A 45 6.83 15.63 -25.06
N ALA A 46 7.78 16.30 -25.71
CA ALA A 46 9.10 16.56 -25.13
C ALA A 46 9.01 17.55 -23.95
N PHE A 47 8.15 18.56 -24.06
CA PHE A 47 7.91 19.51 -22.99
C PHE A 47 7.17 18.85 -21.81
N MET A 48 6.11 18.07 -22.09
CA MET A 48 5.34 17.37 -21.07
C MET A 48 6.18 16.32 -20.32
N SER A 49 7.02 15.57 -21.03
CA SER A 49 7.93 14.60 -20.38
C SER A 49 8.99 15.28 -19.50
N ALA A 50 9.55 16.42 -19.93
CA ALA A 50 10.48 17.20 -19.12
C ALA A 50 9.83 17.76 -17.85
N ALA A 51 8.61 18.32 -17.98
CA ALA A 51 7.84 18.84 -16.84
C ALA A 51 7.48 17.73 -15.84
N LEU A 52 7.11 16.54 -16.33
CA LEU A 52 6.82 15.39 -15.48
C LEU A 52 8.06 14.93 -14.72
N ALA A 53 9.22 14.87 -15.39
CA ALA A 53 10.49 14.51 -14.77
C ALA A 53 10.90 15.51 -13.68
N GLU A 54 10.68 16.81 -13.91
CA GLU A 54 10.93 17.85 -12.90
C GLU A 54 9.99 17.71 -11.69
N ALA A 55 8.70 17.48 -11.94
CA ALA A 55 7.71 17.26 -10.88
C ALA A 55 8.06 16.06 -9.99
N VAL A 56 8.46 14.93 -10.60
CA VAL A 56 8.95 13.75 -9.85
C VAL A 56 10.20 14.10 -9.03
N GLY A 57 11.11 14.90 -9.59
CA GLY A 57 12.30 15.38 -8.87
C GLY A 57 11.99 16.30 -7.69
N LEU A 58 10.92 17.11 -7.77
CA LEU A 58 10.45 17.95 -6.68
C LEU A 58 9.77 17.12 -5.58
N VAL A 59 8.95 16.12 -5.95
CA VAL A 59 8.32 15.21 -5.00
C VAL A 59 9.37 14.42 -4.22
N ARG A 60 10.40 13.88 -4.88
CA ARG A 60 11.52 13.18 -4.20
C ARG A 60 12.24 14.08 -3.19
N ARG A 61 12.54 15.33 -3.57
CA ARG A 61 13.16 16.30 -2.65
C ARG A 61 12.26 16.65 -1.46
N ALA A 62 10.95 16.79 -1.69
CA ALA A 62 9.98 17.02 -0.61
C ALA A 62 9.91 15.82 0.35
N GLN A 63 9.95 14.59 -0.15
CA GLN A 63 10.01 13.39 0.67
C GLN A 63 11.29 13.29 1.49
N GLU A 64 12.44 13.63 0.91
CA GLU A 64 13.72 13.67 1.63
C GLU A 64 13.69 14.68 2.78
N LEU A 65 13.14 15.88 2.55
CA LEU A 65 12.98 16.90 3.58
C LEU A 65 11.99 16.47 4.66
N ALA A 66 10.85 15.87 4.30
CA ALA A 66 9.90 15.33 5.27
C ALA A 66 10.53 14.22 6.14
N ALA A 67 11.33 13.34 5.53
CA ALA A 67 12.08 12.31 6.27
C ALA A 67 13.16 12.90 7.18
N GLN A 68 13.82 13.99 6.78
CA GLN A 68 14.75 14.72 7.65
C GLN A 68 14.03 15.39 8.82
N GLN A 69 12.87 16.02 8.58
CA GLN A 69 12.05 16.63 9.63
C GLN A 69 11.56 15.58 10.62
N ALA A 70 11.00 14.46 10.16
CA ALA A 70 10.57 13.37 11.03
C ALA A 70 11.72 12.81 11.89
N ARG A 71 12.93 12.66 11.31
CA ARG A 71 14.13 12.29 12.08
C ARG A 71 14.52 13.33 13.13
N SER A 72 14.39 14.62 12.80
CA SER A 72 14.69 15.71 13.74
C SER A 72 13.68 15.77 14.89
N GLU A 73 12.38 15.59 14.61
CA GLU A 73 11.33 15.54 15.63
C GLU A 73 11.50 14.34 16.55
N LEU A 74 11.89 13.19 16.00
CA LEU A 74 12.15 11.98 16.79
C LEU A 74 13.41 12.11 17.65
N MET A 75 14.46 12.78 17.16
CA MET A 75 15.62 13.11 18.01
C MET A 75 15.25 14.13 19.10
N GLN A 76 14.37 15.10 18.80
CA GLN A 76 13.88 16.06 19.79
C GLN A 76 13.00 15.39 20.85
N SER A 77 12.13 14.45 20.47
CA SER A 77 11.31 13.71 21.45
C SER A 77 12.17 12.88 22.39
N TRP A 78 13.23 12.23 21.89
CA TRP A 78 14.19 11.51 22.73
C TRP A 78 14.96 12.44 23.68
N GLN A 79 15.32 13.64 23.24
CA GLN A 79 15.96 14.64 24.10
C GLN A 79 14.99 15.18 25.17
N ALA A 80 13.72 15.38 24.82
CA ALA A 80 12.70 15.85 25.74
C ALA A 80 12.38 14.79 26.82
N ASP A 81 12.24 13.53 26.44
CA ASP A 81 11.96 12.44 27.38
C ASP A 81 13.15 12.11 28.29
N GLY A 82 14.39 12.33 27.81
CA GLY A 82 15.60 12.18 28.61
C GLY A 82 15.83 13.29 29.65
N GLY A 83 15.23 14.48 29.46
CA GLY A 83 15.45 15.66 30.30
C GLY A 83 14.43 15.87 31.44
N GLY A 84 13.30 15.15 31.42
CA GLY A 84 12.14 15.44 32.29
C GLY A 84 12.20 14.89 33.72
N ALA A 85 13.15 14.00 34.05
CA ALA A 85 13.18 13.31 35.35
C ALA A 85 14.15 13.91 36.40
N ALA A 86 14.75 15.08 36.15
CA ALA A 86 15.75 15.69 37.01
C ALA A 86 15.35 17.09 37.50
N SER A 87 14.22 17.21 38.21
CA SER A 87 13.91 18.40 39.00
C SER A 87 13.43 18.06 40.42
N GLY A 88 14.11 17.09 41.06
CA GLY A 88 14.11 16.93 42.52
C GLY A 88 15.51 17.24 43.03
N GLY A 89 15.67 18.35 43.75
CA GLY A 89 16.95 19.00 44.06
C GLY A 89 18.02 18.13 44.72
N GLY A 90 19.26 18.35 44.31
CA GLY A 90 20.42 17.70 44.90
C GLY A 90 21.71 18.13 44.23
N SER A 91 22.24 19.28 44.64
CA SER A 91 23.62 19.69 44.35
C SER A 91 24.58 18.64 44.95
N GLY A 92 25.11 17.76 44.12
CA GLY A 92 26.16 16.82 44.51
C GLY A 92 26.64 16.02 43.31
N GLY A 93 27.82 16.36 42.81
CA GLY A 93 28.40 15.83 41.59
C GLY A 93 28.44 14.30 41.48
N GLY A 94 28.18 13.84 40.25
CA GLY A 94 28.29 12.44 39.88
C GLY A 94 27.67 12.24 38.51
N GLY A 95 28.46 12.39 37.45
CA GLY A 95 28.08 12.02 36.10
C GLY A 95 27.94 10.50 35.99
N GLY A 96 26.88 9.95 36.58
CA GLY A 96 26.43 8.59 36.34
C GLY A 96 25.45 8.64 35.18
N GLY A 97 25.83 8.05 34.04
CA GLY A 97 24.92 7.85 32.93
C GLY A 97 23.65 7.17 33.44
N GLY A 98 22.55 7.92 33.47
CA GLY A 98 21.26 7.41 33.91
C GLY A 98 20.82 6.32 32.96
N GLY A 99 21.02 5.07 33.36
CA GLY A 99 20.40 3.91 32.74
C GLY A 99 18.91 4.02 32.97
N GLY A 100 18.20 4.76 32.11
CA GLY A 100 16.75 4.79 32.10
C GLY A 100 16.25 3.37 31.88
N THR A 101 15.63 2.80 32.90
CA THR A 101 14.99 1.48 32.80
C THR A 101 14.01 1.54 31.63
N PRO A 102 14.12 0.66 30.62
CA PRO A 102 13.20 0.68 29.49
C PRO A 102 11.76 0.51 30.00
N PRO A 103 10.76 1.13 29.33
CA PRO A 103 9.36 0.95 29.71
C PRO A 103 9.02 -0.55 29.70
N PRO A 104 8.18 -1.02 30.65
CA PRO A 104 7.79 -2.41 30.70
C PRO A 104 7.11 -2.83 29.39
N ALA A 105 7.38 -4.05 28.94
CA ALA A 105 6.67 -4.64 27.82
C ALA A 105 5.15 -4.67 28.09
N ALA A 106 4.34 -4.41 27.06
CA ALA A 106 2.90 -4.45 27.21
C ALA A 106 2.44 -5.88 27.56
N SER A 107 1.51 -6.01 28.50
CA SER A 107 0.85 -7.30 28.74
C SER A 107 -0.06 -7.64 27.57
N ARG A 108 -0.28 -8.95 27.33
CA ARG A 108 -1.17 -9.43 26.27
C ARG A 108 -2.60 -8.91 26.43
N GLU A 109 -3.07 -8.78 27.67
CA GLU A 109 -4.40 -8.23 27.98
C GLU A 109 -4.50 -6.75 27.63
N ALA A 110 -3.44 -5.96 27.90
CA ALA A 110 -3.42 -4.54 27.56
C ALA A 110 -3.42 -4.33 26.04
N VAL A 111 -2.65 -5.13 25.29
CA VAL A 111 -2.65 -5.12 23.82
C VAL A 111 -4.02 -5.50 23.27
N ALA A 112 -4.65 -6.56 23.81
CA ALA A 112 -5.98 -6.98 23.37
C ALA A 112 -7.06 -5.92 23.66
N ALA A 113 -7.02 -5.26 24.82
CA ALA A 113 -7.94 -4.18 25.17
C ALA A 113 -7.80 -2.99 24.20
N PHE A 114 -6.56 -2.60 23.90
CA PHE A 114 -6.29 -1.56 22.90
C PHE A 114 -6.86 -1.92 21.52
N LEU A 115 -6.63 -3.15 21.04
CA LEU A 115 -7.13 -3.60 19.73
C LEU A 115 -8.67 -3.64 19.67
N LEU A 116 -9.34 -3.99 20.78
CA LEU A 116 -10.79 -3.89 20.91
C LEU A 116 -11.28 -2.45 20.78
N GLU A 117 -10.59 -1.49 21.40
CA GLU A 117 -10.90 -0.06 21.27
C GLU A 117 -10.71 0.46 19.83
N GLN A 118 -9.81 -0.16 19.06
CA GLN A 118 -9.64 0.14 17.64
C GLN A 118 -10.72 -0.48 16.74
N GLY A 119 -11.68 -1.23 17.31
CA GLY A 119 -12.83 -1.80 16.61
C GLY A 119 -12.65 -3.24 16.14
N LEU A 120 -11.56 -3.93 16.53
CA LEU A 120 -11.42 -5.36 16.24
C LEU A 120 -12.41 -6.19 17.06
N ALA A 121 -12.89 -7.29 16.49
CA ALA A 121 -13.67 -8.27 17.24
C ALA A 121 -12.79 -8.93 18.33
N ALA A 122 -13.39 -9.32 19.45
CA ALA A 122 -12.65 -9.87 20.60
C ALA A 122 -11.75 -11.07 20.27
N ALA A 123 -12.23 -11.98 19.41
CA ALA A 123 -11.44 -13.13 18.97
C ALA A 123 -10.23 -12.71 18.11
N ASP A 124 -10.39 -11.69 17.26
CA ASP A 124 -9.32 -11.16 16.41
C ASP A 124 -8.29 -10.39 17.22
N ALA A 125 -8.76 -9.52 18.14
CA ALA A 125 -7.91 -8.79 19.07
C ALA A 125 -7.05 -9.72 19.93
N ALA A 126 -7.62 -10.81 20.46
CA ALA A 126 -6.89 -11.78 21.27
C ALA A 126 -5.81 -12.56 20.46
N ARG A 127 -6.13 -12.93 19.21
CA ARG A 127 -5.19 -13.60 18.29
C ARG A 127 -4.05 -12.67 17.87
N LEU A 128 -4.37 -11.42 17.54
CA LEU A 128 -3.38 -10.44 17.14
C LEU A 128 -2.49 -10.02 18.33
N ALA A 129 -3.06 -9.87 19.53
CA ALA A 129 -2.28 -9.61 20.75
C ALA A 129 -1.25 -10.71 21.02
N GLU A 130 -1.62 -11.98 20.84
CA GLU A 130 -0.69 -13.13 20.92
C GLU A 130 0.46 -13.00 19.91
N ALA A 131 0.13 -12.77 18.64
CA ALA A 131 1.12 -12.64 17.58
C ALA A 131 2.11 -11.48 17.82
N ILE A 132 1.63 -10.39 18.41
CA ILE A 132 2.43 -9.21 18.78
C ILE A 132 3.34 -9.52 19.98
N THR A 133 2.80 -10.13 21.05
CA THR A 133 3.57 -10.37 22.29
C THR A 133 4.56 -11.51 22.18
N ASP A 134 4.25 -12.54 21.38
CA ASP A 134 5.11 -13.72 21.22
C ASP A 134 6.29 -13.47 20.27
N GLY A 135 6.43 -12.24 19.74
CA GLY A 135 7.53 -11.84 18.86
C GLY A 135 7.45 -12.41 17.44
N GLY A 136 6.37 -13.14 17.12
CA GLY A 136 6.14 -13.73 15.80
C GLY A 136 5.87 -12.68 14.72
N ALA A 137 5.11 -11.63 15.04
CA ALA A 137 4.69 -10.63 14.07
C ALA A 137 5.82 -9.70 13.58
N PHE A 138 6.90 -9.54 14.35
CA PHE A 138 7.93 -8.52 14.09
C PHE A 138 9.28 -9.10 13.61
N SER A 139 9.50 -10.41 13.71
CA SER A 139 10.78 -11.03 13.33
C SER A 139 10.86 -11.47 11.86
N GLY A 140 9.73 -11.49 11.16
CA GLY A 140 9.62 -11.98 9.78
C GLY A 140 9.82 -10.89 8.73
N GLY A 141 11.04 -10.41 8.53
CA GLY A 141 11.33 -9.43 7.49
C GLY A 141 12.82 -9.25 7.26
N GLY A 142 13.40 -10.11 6.43
CA GLY A 142 14.84 -10.25 6.21
C GLY A 142 15.62 -8.93 6.11
N GLY A 143 16.70 -8.87 6.88
CA GLY A 143 17.78 -7.88 6.73
C GLY A 143 17.87 -6.88 7.87
N GLY A 144 18.45 -7.31 8.99
CA GLY A 144 19.44 -6.54 9.77
C GLY A 144 19.02 -5.23 10.45
N GLY A 145 17.77 -4.80 10.32
CA GLY A 145 17.23 -3.64 11.03
C GLY A 145 16.83 -4.02 12.45
N ALA A 146 17.80 -4.42 13.28
CA ALA A 146 17.62 -4.36 14.72
C ALA A 146 17.07 -2.95 15.05
N TRP A 147 16.14 -2.86 15.99
CA TRP A 147 15.62 -1.62 16.55
C TRP A 147 16.77 -0.90 17.28
N SER A 148 17.76 -0.45 16.52
CA SER A 148 18.96 0.22 16.94
C SER A 148 18.60 1.69 17.05
N GLY A 149 17.87 2.02 18.12
CA GLY A 149 18.04 3.31 18.75
C GLY A 149 19.53 3.46 19.01
N GLY A 150 20.18 4.31 18.21
CA GLY A 150 21.61 4.56 18.28
C GLY A 150 21.98 5.04 19.68
N GLY A 151 22.69 4.19 20.41
CA GLY A 151 23.27 4.46 21.72
C GLY A 151 24.25 3.35 22.02
N GLY A 152 25.48 3.51 21.53
CA GLY A 152 26.50 2.46 21.50
C GLY A 152 26.86 1.90 22.88
N GLY A 153 27.26 0.62 22.88
CA GLY A 153 28.00 0.01 23.98
C GLY A 153 27.46 -1.33 24.47
N GLY A 154 27.61 -2.38 23.65
CA GLY A 154 27.85 -3.75 24.11
C GLY A 154 26.78 -4.44 24.97
N SER A 155 25.80 -5.09 24.34
CA SER A 155 25.38 -6.44 24.77
C SER A 155 24.57 -7.13 23.67
N GLU A 156 25.15 -8.14 23.02
CA GLU A 156 24.47 -9.01 22.04
C GLU A 156 23.27 -9.78 22.64
N ALA A 157 23.13 -9.81 23.98
CA ALA A 157 22.02 -10.45 24.66
C ALA A 157 20.71 -9.64 24.65
N ALA A 158 20.76 -8.34 24.35
CA ALA A 158 19.58 -7.45 24.31
C ALA A 158 18.90 -7.38 22.93
N ALA A 159 19.46 -8.03 21.91
CA ALA A 159 18.87 -8.08 20.56
C ALA A 159 17.73 -9.12 20.41
N ARG A 160 17.26 -9.71 21.51
CA ARG A 160 15.99 -10.45 21.51
C ARG A 160 14.87 -9.41 21.50
N GLY A 161 14.25 -9.23 20.34
CA GLY A 161 13.14 -8.30 20.13
C GLY A 161 12.07 -8.48 21.21
N GLY A 162 12.13 -7.62 22.23
CA GLY A 162 11.13 -7.58 23.29
C GLY A 162 9.79 -7.18 22.70
N ALA A 163 8.71 -7.67 23.31
CA ALA A 163 7.37 -7.23 22.94
C ALA A 163 7.29 -5.69 23.02
N PRO A 164 6.65 -5.03 22.04
CA PRO A 164 6.56 -3.58 22.02
C PRO A 164 5.83 -3.07 23.26
N SER A 165 6.19 -1.87 23.72
CA SER A 165 5.40 -1.21 24.77
C SER A 165 4.06 -0.73 24.19
N LEU A 166 3.06 -0.55 25.05
CA LEU A 166 1.72 -0.12 24.61
C LEU A 166 1.78 1.25 23.93
N ALA A 167 2.55 2.19 24.49
CA ALA A 167 2.76 3.50 23.89
C ALA A 167 3.41 3.43 22.50
N GLN A 168 4.32 2.48 22.26
CA GLN A 168 4.89 2.26 20.92
C GLN A 168 3.83 1.75 19.94
N LEU A 169 3.00 0.81 20.37
CA LEU A 169 1.91 0.27 19.55
C LEU A 169 0.90 1.38 19.18
N GLU A 170 0.49 2.20 20.14
CA GLU A 170 -0.39 3.36 19.92
C GLU A 170 0.22 4.35 18.93
N ALA A 171 1.51 4.68 19.09
CA ALA A 171 2.22 5.58 18.19
C ALA A 171 2.31 5.02 16.76
N LYS A 172 2.57 3.71 16.61
CA LYS A 172 2.58 3.03 15.32
C LYS A 172 1.20 3.04 14.66
N TRP A 173 0.17 2.77 15.43
CA TRP A 173 -1.22 2.81 14.95
C TRP A 173 -1.63 4.21 14.48
N ALA A 174 -1.31 5.23 15.27
CA ALA A 174 -1.55 6.62 14.90
C ALA A 174 -0.75 7.01 13.65
N GLY A 175 0.47 6.51 13.50
CA GLY A 175 1.29 6.67 12.30
C GLY A 175 0.61 6.09 11.05
N LEU A 176 0.11 4.84 11.13
CA LEU A 176 -0.63 4.21 10.03
C LEU A 176 -1.85 5.02 9.61
N ARG A 177 -2.66 5.48 10.57
CA ARG A 177 -3.82 6.34 10.31
C ARG A 177 -3.47 7.69 9.69
N ARG A 178 -2.29 8.24 9.97
CA ARG A 178 -1.84 9.50 9.33
C ARG A 178 -1.45 9.28 7.87
N VAL A 179 -0.84 8.14 7.56
CA VAL A 179 -0.43 7.79 6.19
C VAL A 179 -1.64 7.38 5.34
N LEU A 180 -2.62 6.69 5.96
CA LEU A 180 -3.82 6.16 5.30
C LEU A 180 -5.09 6.59 6.08
N PRO A 181 -5.55 7.85 5.92
CA PRO A 181 -6.58 8.45 6.77
C PRO A 181 -7.95 7.79 6.68
N ASP A 182 -8.34 7.33 5.49
CA ASP A 182 -9.66 6.73 5.23
C ASP A 182 -9.67 5.18 5.23
N ALA A 183 -8.52 4.55 5.51
CA ALA A 183 -8.37 3.10 5.37
C ALA A 183 -8.80 2.39 6.66
N ASP A 184 -9.36 1.18 6.52
CA ASP A 184 -9.61 0.30 7.67
C ASP A 184 -8.30 -0.33 8.18
N VAL A 185 -7.52 0.47 8.92
CA VAL A 185 -6.25 0.07 9.53
C VAL A 185 -6.40 -1.18 10.39
N ALA A 186 -7.56 -1.37 11.04
CA ALA A 186 -7.83 -2.55 11.86
C ALA A 186 -7.86 -3.83 11.01
N SER A 187 -8.63 -3.82 9.93
CA SER A 187 -8.67 -4.92 8.96
C SER A 187 -7.32 -5.14 8.28
N MET A 188 -6.58 -4.08 7.97
CA MET A 188 -5.24 -4.18 7.36
C MET A 188 -4.24 -4.87 8.29
N VAL A 189 -4.14 -4.44 9.55
CA VAL A 189 -3.21 -5.00 10.53
C VAL A 189 -3.59 -6.44 10.90
N LEU A 190 -4.88 -6.76 10.94
CA LEU A 190 -5.34 -8.13 11.15
C LEU A 190 -4.86 -9.07 10.03
N ARG A 191 -4.87 -8.59 8.77
CA ARG A 191 -4.40 -9.37 7.61
C ARG A 191 -2.88 -9.40 7.50
N GLU A 192 -2.22 -8.31 7.88
CA GLU A 192 -0.76 -8.16 7.81
C GLU A 192 -0.20 -7.49 9.07
N PRO A 193 0.05 -8.25 10.15
CA PRO A 193 0.55 -7.71 11.42
C PRO A 193 1.93 -7.04 11.30
N ALA A 194 2.73 -7.44 10.30
CA ALA A 194 4.06 -6.87 10.06
C ALA A 194 4.03 -5.37 9.74
N LEU A 195 2.87 -4.82 9.35
CA LEU A 195 2.67 -3.37 9.20
C LEU A 195 2.99 -2.57 10.46
N LEU A 196 2.76 -3.13 11.65
CA LEU A 196 3.08 -2.46 12.91
C LEU A 196 4.60 -2.33 13.11
N GLY A 197 5.39 -3.19 12.46
CA GLY A 197 6.84 -3.13 12.47
C GLY A 197 7.41 -2.06 11.53
N ALA A 198 6.71 -1.77 10.43
CA ALA A 198 7.16 -0.82 9.42
C ALA A 198 7.35 0.59 9.99
N THR A 199 8.36 1.30 9.49
CA THR A 199 8.57 2.71 9.81
C THR A 199 7.62 3.58 8.98
N SER A 200 7.23 4.74 9.51
CA SER A 200 6.38 5.67 8.76
C SER A 200 7.02 6.11 7.43
N GLY A 201 8.35 6.19 7.37
CA GLY A 201 9.08 6.49 6.14
C GLY A 201 8.97 5.40 5.07
N GLU A 202 9.03 4.12 5.47
CA GLU A 202 8.81 3.00 4.55
C GLU A 202 7.38 3.00 4.00
N LEU A 203 6.38 3.20 4.87
CA LEU A 203 4.98 3.24 4.47
C LEU A 203 4.68 4.40 3.52
N VAL A 204 5.16 5.62 3.83
CA VAL A 204 5.01 6.79 2.96
C VAL A 204 5.74 6.58 1.63
N GLY A 205 6.95 6.02 1.67
CA GLY A 205 7.72 5.68 0.47
C GLY A 205 6.97 4.72 -0.44
N ALA A 206 6.37 3.66 0.13
CA ALA A 206 5.58 2.69 -0.60
C ALA A 206 4.31 3.32 -1.21
N VAL A 207 3.56 4.10 -0.44
CA VAL A 207 2.36 4.80 -0.95
C VAL A 207 2.71 5.72 -2.12
N VAL A 208 3.78 6.51 -2.01
CA VAL A 208 4.19 7.39 -3.12
C VAL A 208 4.68 6.60 -4.32
N ALA A 209 5.37 5.48 -4.13
CA ALA A 209 5.75 4.60 -5.24
C ALA A 209 4.52 4.08 -5.99
N LEU A 210 3.45 3.70 -5.27
CA LEU A 210 2.19 3.27 -5.88
C LEU A 210 1.49 4.43 -6.61
N VAL A 211 1.41 5.62 -6.02
CA VAL A 211 0.80 6.81 -6.67
C VAL A 211 1.55 7.19 -7.94
N ALA A 212 2.88 7.14 -7.91
CA ALA A 212 3.71 7.43 -9.07
C ALA A 212 3.54 6.38 -10.19
N ALA A 213 3.36 5.11 -9.82
CA ALA A 213 3.12 4.03 -10.78
C ALA A 213 1.70 4.07 -11.38
N PHE A 214 0.71 4.48 -10.59
CA PHE A 214 -0.73 4.41 -10.89
C PHE A 214 -1.46 5.72 -10.53
N PRO A 215 -1.25 6.82 -11.27
CA PRO A 215 -1.81 8.13 -10.91
C PRO A 215 -3.34 8.23 -11.01
N SER A 216 -3.98 7.31 -11.75
CA SER A 216 -5.43 7.27 -11.94
C SER A 216 -6.17 6.34 -10.97
N VAL A 217 -5.44 5.63 -10.11
CA VAL A 217 -5.96 4.56 -9.27
C VAL A 217 -6.09 5.00 -7.81
N ASP A 218 -7.11 4.49 -7.13
CA ASP A 218 -7.21 4.62 -5.67
C ASP A 218 -6.17 3.73 -4.96
N VAL A 219 -4.98 4.27 -4.76
CA VAL A 219 -3.86 3.61 -4.07
C VAL A 219 -4.22 3.19 -2.65
N GLN A 220 -5.15 3.91 -2.01
CA GLN A 220 -5.54 3.60 -0.64
C GLN A 220 -6.45 2.38 -0.60
N ALA A 221 -7.45 2.30 -1.49
CA ALA A 221 -8.25 1.09 -1.67
C ALA A 221 -7.37 -0.11 -2.06
N MET A 222 -6.37 0.11 -2.92
CA MET A 222 -5.40 -0.91 -3.32
C MET A 222 -4.56 -1.42 -2.11
N ALA A 223 -4.03 -0.50 -1.30
CA ALA A 223 -3.27 -0.83 -0.10
C ALA A 223 -4.16 -1.52 0.94
N GLU A 224 -5.41 -1.10 1.09
CA GLU A 224 -6.37 -1.76 1.95
C GLU A 224 -6.66 -3.17 1.45
N ALA A 225 -6.85 -3.39 0.14
CA ALA A 225 -7.07 -4.72 -0.42
C ALA A 225 -5.85 -5.65 -0.20
N ARG A 226 -4.62 -5.12 -0.38
CA ARG A 226 -3.37 -5.89 -0.22
C ARG A 226 -2.34 -5.14 0.63
N PRO A 227 -2.44 -5.21 1.97
CA PRO A 227 -1.59 -4.43 2.86
C PRO A 227 -0.10 -4.80 2.78
N ALA A 228 0.21 -6.05 2.42
CA ALA A 228 1.57 -6.55 2.22
C ALA A 228 2.37 -5.78 1.15
N LEU A 229 1.70 -5.06 0.23
CA LEU A 229 2.39 -4.23 -0.77
C LEU A 229 3.22 -3.13 -0.11
N LEU A 230 2.75 -2.58 1.02
CA LEU A 230 3.43 -1.51 1.75
C LEU A 230 4.72 -1.95 2.42
N LEU A 231 4.96 -3.26 2.50
CA LEU A 231 6.15 -3.87 3.10
C LEU A 231 7.22 -4.23 2.07
N LEU A 232 6.95 -4.02 0.77
CA LEU A 232 7.88 -4.34 -0.29
C LEU A 232 8.95 -3.25 -0.44
N ARG A 233 10.21 -3.61 -0.20
CA ARG A 233 11.35 -2.68 -0.28
C ARG A 233 11.68 -2.26 -1.72
N ASP A 234 11.44 -3.14 -2.68
CA ASP A 234 11.68 -2.93 -4.11
C ASP A 234 10.40 -2.56 -4.86
N LEU A 235 9.40 -2.00 -4.15
CA LEU A 235 8.11 -1.66 -4.73
C LEU A 235 8.20 -0.79 -6.00
N PRO A 236 9.00 0.30 -6.06
CA PRO A 236 9.02 1.12 -7.26
C PRO A 236 9.56 0.36 -8.48
N GLU A 237 10.69 -0.36 -8.33
CA GLU A 237 11.26 -1.16 -9.42
C GLU A 237 10.33 -2.31 -9.81
N ARG A 238 9.62 -2.90 -8.84
CA ARG A 238 8.65 -3.96 -9.07
C ARG A 238 7.44 -3.46 -9.86
N CYS A 239 6.87 -2.32 -9.49
CA CYS A 239 5.78 -1.71 -10.23
C CYS A 239 6.17 -1.48 -11.69
N GLU A 240 7.35 -0.88 -11.95
CA GLU A 240 7.83 -0.65 -13.31
C GLU A 240 7.96 -1.95 -14.12
N ARG A 241 8.65 -2.97 -13.56
CA ARG A 241 8.84 -4.26 -14.24
C ARG A 241 7.52 -4.97 -14.51
N VAL A 242 6.65 -5.06 -13.48
CA VAL A 242 5.37 -5.78 -13.60
C VAL A 242 4.46 -5.05 -14.56
N VAL A 243 4.32 -3.73 -14.48
CA VAL A 243 3.47 -2.95 -15.41
C VAL A 243 3.98 -3.09 -16.84
N ALA A 244 5.28 -2.94 -17.08
CA ALA A 244 5.84 -3.14 -18.41
C ALA A 244 5.53 -4.55 -18.95
N LYS A 245 5.65 -5.57 -18.10
CA LYS A 245 5.33 -6.93 -18.48
C LYS A 245 3.85 -7.14 -18.77
N LEU A 246 2.98 -6.55 -17.96
CA LEU A 246 1.53 -6.65 -18.14
C LEU A 246 1.07 -5.90 -19.37
N VAL A 247 1.67 -4.76 -19.70
CA VAL A 247 1.41 -4.03 -20.95
C VAL A 247 1.83 -4.86 -22.17
N GLU A 248 2.95 -5.59 -22.09
CA GLU A 248 3.40 -6.50 -23.15
C GLU A 248 2.41 -7.67 -23.35
N LEU A 249 1.95 -8.28 -22.25
CA LEU A 249 1.06 -9.44 -22.28
C LEU A 249 -0.40 -9.06 -22.59
N HIS A 250 -0.83 -7.87 -22.19
CA HIS A 250 -2.22 -7.46 -22.29
C HIS A 250 -2.55 -7.07 -23.73
N PRO A 251 -3.62 -7.64 -24.30
CA PRO A 251 -4.23 -7.24 -25.58
C PRO A 251 -4.10 -5.77 -25.95
N SER A 252 -4.59 -4.86 -25.10
CA SER A 252 -4.67 -3.44 -25.41
C SER A 252 -3.31 -2.77 -25.67
N GLY A 253 -2.22 -3.31 -25.08
CA GLY A 253 -0.94 -2.61 -25.01
C GLY A 253 -1.03 -1.25 -24.29
N ASP A 254 -2.12 -1.02 -23.56
CA ASP A 254 -2.43 0.27 -22.93
C ASP A 254 -2.18 0.18 -21.42
N ARG A 255 -1.38 1.13 -20.93
CA ARG A 255 -1.01 1.22 -19.52
C ARG A 255 -2.19 1.56 -18.63
N ASP A 256 -3.15 2.37 -19.08
CA ASP A 256 -4.28 2.79 -18.25
C ASP A 256 -5.24 1.62 -18.02
N VAL A 257 -5.44 0.79 -19.04
CA VAL A 257 -6.22 -0.45 -18.91
C VAL A 257 -5.54 -1.42 -17.95
N VAL A 258 -4.22 -1.58 -18.06
CA VAL A 258 -3.45 -2.43 -17.14
C VAL A 258 -3.48 -1.89 -15.71
N ALA A 259 -3.45 -0.57 -15.52
CA ALA A 259 -3.58 0.06 -14.21
C ALA A 259 -4.93 -0.30 -13.56
N GLY A 260 -6.04 -0.26 -14.30
CA GLY A 260 -7.35 -0.70 -13.80
C GLY A 260 -7.39 -2.18 -13.41
N VAL A 261 -6.73 -3.06 -14.19
CA VAL A 261 -6.61 -4.48 -13.83
C VAL A 261 -5.83 -4.68 -12.52
N ILE A 262 -4.77 -3.89 -12.30
CA ILE A 262 -3.96 -3.93 -11.07
C ILE A 262 -4.74 -3.33 -9.89
N GLU A 263 -5.53 -2.28 -10.09
CA GLU A 263 -6.42 -1.71 -9.08
C GLU A 263 -7.39 -2.76 -8.53
N GLU A 264 -7.99 -3.55 -9.41
CA GLU A 264 -8.91 -4.62 -9.03
C GLU A 264 -8.17 -5.84 -8.42
N ASN A 265 -6.92 -6.09 -8.83
CA ASN A 265 -6.15 -7.27 -8.45
C ASN A 265 -4.70 -6.93 -8.04
N PRO A 266 -4.50 -6.24 -6.91
CA PRO A 266 -3.17 -5.78 -6.47
C PRO A 266 -2.15 -6.90 -6.23
N GLU A 267 -2.59 -8.12 -5.97
CA GLU A 267 -1.68 -9.28 -5.85
C GLU A 267 -0.90 -9.59 -7.13
N LEU A 268 -1.32 -9.07 -8.29
CA LEU A 268 -0.59 -9.19 -9.54
C LEU A 268 0.83 -8.62 -9.41
N LEU A 269 1.01 -7.53 -8.66
CA LEU A 269 2.32 -6.93 -8.42
C LEU A 269 3.30 -7.90 -7.74
N VAL A 270 2.80 -8.82 -6.92
CA VAL A 270 3.64 -9.80 -6.22
C VAL A 270 3.78 -11.08 -7.03
N ARG A 271 2.68 -11.54 -7.64
CA ARG A 271 2.64 -12.83 -8.34
C ARG A 271 3.34 -12.78 -9.69
N MET A 272 3.34 -11.64 -10.37
CA MET A 272 3.92 -11.54 -11.71
C MET A 272 5.43 -11.73 -11.74
N ASP A 273 6.18 -11.43 -10.66
CA ASP A 273 7.63 -11.66 -10.67
C ASP A 273 8.02 -13.12 -10.94
N TYR A 274 7.15 -14.08 -10.59
CA TYR A 274 7.38 -15.51 -10.90
C TYR A 274 7.17 -15.85 -12.38
N TYR A 275 6.49 -14.99 -13.14
CA TYR A 275 6.07 -15.24 -14.52
C TYR A 275 6.65 -14.21 -15.51
N MET A 276 7.76 -13.57 -15.17
CA MET A 276 8.45 -12.61 -16.06
C MET A 276 8.90 -13.23 -17.39
N ALA A 277 9.05 -14.56 -17.44
CA ALA A 277 9.40 -15.30 -18.65
C ALA A 277 8.21 -15.58 -19.60
N ALA A 278 6.96 -15.39 -19.15
CA ALA A 278 5.78 -15.63 -19.97
C ALA A 278 5.76 -14.69 -21.18
N ARG A 279 5.48 -15.21 -22.36
CA ARG A 279 5.42 -14.43 -23.61
C ARG A 279 4.01 -14.10 -24.03
N LEU A 280 3.06 -14.91 -23.59
CA LEU A 280 1.65 -14.80 -23.92
C LEU A 280 0.83 -14.94 -22.64
N LEU A 281 -0.38 -14.36 -22.66
CA LEU A 281 -1.27 -14.38 -21.49
C LEU A 281 -1.70 -15.81 -21.12
N ASP A 282 -1.85 -16.70 -22.10
CA ASP A 282 -2.24 -18.10 -21.92
C ASP A 282 -1.15 -18.97 -21.26
N GLU A 283 0.09 -18.47 -21.17
CA GLU A 283 1.18 -19.12 -20.43
C GLU A 283 1.12 -18.85 -18.92
N LEU A 284 0.32 -17.87 -18.46
CA LEU A 284 0.12 -17.61 -17.04
C LEU A 284 -0.78 -18.67 -16.39
N PRO A 285 -0.71 -18.89 -15.07
CA PRO A 285 -1.70 -19.70 -14.36
C PRO A 285 -3.13 -19.19 -14.60
N VAL A 286 -4.10 -20.09 -14.65
CA VAL A 286 -5.50 -19.75 -14.95
C VAL A 286 -6.07 -18.71 -13.98
N GLU A 287 -5.61 -18.71 -12.72
CA GLU A 287 -6.02 -17.72 -11.73
C GLU A 287 -5.58 -16.31 -12.13
N LEU A 288 -4.35 -16.17 -12.65
CA LEU A 288 -3.86 -14.88 -13.13
C LEU A 288 -4.56 -14.49 -14.43
N GLN A 289 -4.79 -15.42 -15.35
CA GLN A 289 -5.54 -15.15 -16.58
C GLN A 289 -6.94 -14.58 -16.27
N ASN A 290 -7.62 -15.14 -15.27
CA ASN A 290 -8.95 -14.69 -14.86
C ASN A 290 -8.96 -13.27 -14.28
N MET A 291 -7.84 -12.79 -13.73
CA MET A 291 -7.72 -11.41 -13.22
C MET A 291 -7.70 -10.37 -14.34
N PHE A 292 -7.38 -10.75 -15.59
CA PHE A 292 -7.42 -9.84 -16.74
C PHE A 292 -8.80 -9.73 -17.37
N LEU A 293 -9.79 -10.48 -16.89
CA LEU A 293 -11.15 -10.44 -17.42
C LEU A 293 -11.93 -9.35 -16.70
N PRO A 294 -12.52 -8.39 -17.44
CA PRO A 294 -13.32 -7.35 -16.81
C PRO A 294 -14.51 -7.95 -16.06
N PRO A 295 -14.91 -7.36 -14.92
CA PRO A 295 -16.00 -7.86 -14.09
C PRO A 295 -17.30 -7.88 -14.91
N GLY A 296 -17.83 -9.08 -15.14
CA GLY A 296 -19.08 -9.31 -15.90
C GLY A 296 -18.91 -10.00 -17.25
N ASP A 297 -17.70 -10.04 -17.80
CA ASP A 297 -17.39 -10.85 -18.98
C ASP A 297 -16.79 -12.19 -18.55
N THR A 298 -17.68 -13.18 -18.35
CA THR A 298 -17.25 -14.54 -18.03
C THR A 298 -16.66 -15.22 -19.26
N GLY A 299 -15.34 -15.10 -19.42
CA GLY A 299 -14.51 -16.15 -20.00
C GLY A 299 -13.65 -15.78 -21.20
N LEU A 300 -12.85 -16.77 -21.61
CA LEU A 300 -11.93 -16.79 -22.76
C LEU A 300 -12.53 -16.27 -24.08
N SER A 301 -13.86 -16.17 -24.20
CA SER A 301 -14.53 -15.68 -25.40
C SER A 301 -14.18 -14.23 -25.74
N TRP A 302 -13.95 -13.36 -24.74
CA TRP A 302 -13.48 -12.00 -24.97
C TRP A 302 -12.04 -11.99 -25.51
N LEU A 303 -11.15 -12.77 -24.88
CA LEU A 303 -9.78 -12.97 -25.35
C LEU A 303 -9.74 -13.54 -26.78
N TYR A 304 -10.56 -14.54 -27.10
CA TYR A 304 -10.67 -15.11 -28.44
C TYR A 304 -11.19 -14.09 -29.47
N LYS A 305 -12.21 -13.30 -29.15
CA LYS A 305 -12.69 -12.21 -30.01
C LYS A 305 -11.59 -11.16 -30.25
N TYR A 306 -10.82 -10.85 -29.23
CA TYR A 306 -9.68 -9.94 -29.36
C TYR A 306 -8.58 -10.52 -30.28
N TYR A 307 -8.12 -11.76 -30.01
CA TYR A 307 -7.04 -12.40 -30.77
C TYR A 307 -7.43 -12.74 -32.21
N SER A 308 -8.68 -13.15 -32.45
CA SER A 308 -9.19 -13.39 -33.81
C SER A 308 -9.25 -12.12 -34.64
N LYS A 309 -9.56 -10.97 -34.02
CA LYS A 309 -9.52 -9.66 -34.70
C LYS A 309 -8.09 -9.22 -35.04
N LYS A 310 -7.12 -9.54 -34.18
CA LYS A 310 -5.69 -9.18 -34.38
C LYS A 310 -4.95 -10.08 -35.38
N LYS A 311 -5.27 -11.39 -35.46
CA LYS A 311 -4.71 -12.28 -36.50
C LYS A 311 -5.26 -12.01 -37.90
N GLY A 312 -6.35 -11.24 -38.02
CA GLY A 312 -6.98 -10.88 -39.29
C GLY A 312 -6.60 -9.48 -39.82
N SER A 313 -5.73 -8.74 -39.13
CA SER A 313 -5.11 -7.48 -39.59
C SER A 313 -3.61 -7.69 -39.80
#